data_AF-A0A183PHU6-F1
#
_entry.id   AF-A0A183PHU6-F1
#
_cell.length_a   1.000
_cell.length_b   1.000
_cell.length_c   1.000
_cell.angle_alpha   90.00
_cell.angle_beta   90.00
_cell.angle_gamma   90.00
#
_symmetry.space_group_name_H-M   'P 1'
#
loop_
_entity.id
_entity.type
_entity.pdbx_description
1 polymer ?
#
loop_
_entity_poly.entity_id
_entity_poly.type
_entity_poly.pdbx_seq_one_letter_code
_entity_poly.pdbx_strand_id
1 'polypeptide(L)'
;MHPVRIASLYSLKSQSEHQLWDADSFVSCLSELDLSWNPQISPNQLNYLLSMNCLKALKCLRLRGCSTFQSISTNKQCPINLPVSTLEVSSLSWLNNNSSEVFMKNLEKFNTFKESSFGDQLLNSICSALIKGNIRLQILDMGHCQLTYHCLTSLKSLFGTPGISITTLIIDHNPMLRNVVVSNNCPFPSWIQILQAIAQPASAVVSLTIDLPEIPDNDSDALTAAFNSVEAKLLPTISSTPLQELVIIYNEVRINDDWTVENFSNHNNKSMKSRFLFMLSNLFTKRFGKMIKITKKKFCVTFSIL
;
A
#
# COMPACT_ATOMS: atom_id res chain seq x y z
N MET A 1 -7.44 28.20 9.91
CA MET A 1 -8.36 27.06 9.78
C MET A 1 -8.83 27.01 8.33
N HIS A 2 -8.26 26.13 7.50
CA HIS A 2 -8.71 25.96 6.11
C HIS A 2 -9.82 24.90 6.05
N PRO A 3 -10.88 25.10 5.25
CA PRO A 3 -11.95 24.12 5.13
C PRO A 3 -11.44 22.95 4.28
N VAL A 4 -11.21 21.80 4.93
CA VAL A 4 -11.08 20.51 4.23
C VAL A 4 -12.47 20.19 3.67
N ARG A 5 -12.67 20.40 2.36
CA ARG A 5 -13.89 19.95 1.69
C ARG A 5 -13.63 18.54 1.17
N ILE A 6 -14.27 17.55 1.78
CA ILE A 6 -14.27 16.18 1.27
C ILE A 6 -15.38 16.10 0.23
N ALA A 7 -15.04 15.94 -1.04
CA ALA A 7 -16.01 15.68 -2.09
C ALA A 7 -16.06 14.18 -2.37
N SER A 8 -17.21 13.55 -2.12
CA SER A 8 -17.51 12.22 -2.67
C SER A 8 -18.14 12.39 -4.06
N LEU A 9 -17.93 11.42 -4.96
CA LEU A 9 -18.48 11.43 -6.33
C LEU A 9 -20.00 11.65 -6.40
N TYR A 10 -20.75 11.39 -5.32
CA TYR A 10 -22.18 11.71 -5.24
C TYR A 10 -22.47 13.21 -5.39
N SER A 11 -21.56 14.08 -4.96
CA SER A 11 -21.69 15.53 -5.17
C SER A 11 -21.50 15.91 -6.65
N LEU A 12 -20.57 15.25 -7.35
CA LEU A 12 -20.25 15.50 -8.77
C LEU A 12 -21.26 14.87 -9.74
N LYS A 13 -21.87 13.72 -9.39
CA LYS A 13 -22.92 13.08 -10.22
C LYS A 13 -24.28 13.80 -10.16
N SER A 14 -24.51 14.66 -9.17
CA SER A 14 -25.79 15.41 -9.04
C SER A 14 -25.91 16.59 -10.01
N GLN A 15 -24.81 16.99 -10.66
CA GLN A 15 -24.82 18.03 -11.67
C GLN A 15 -25.02 17.37 -13.04
N SER A 16 -26.27 17.40 -13.51
CA SER A 16 -26.64 17.12 -14.89
C SER A 16 -25.73 17.88 -15.87
N GLU A 17 -25.50 17.28 -17.05
CA GLU A 17 -24.58 17.68 -18.14
C GLU A 17 -24.68 19.13 -18.65
N HIS A 18 -25.55 19.96 -18.09
CA HIS A 18 -25.75 21.38 -18.43
C HIS A 18 -25.37 22.39 -17.34
N GLN A 19 -24.78 21.99 -16.21
CA GLN A 19 -24.36 22.91 -15.12
C GLN A 19 -22.86 22.84 -14.77
N LEU A 20 -22.00 22.51 -15.73
CA LEU A 20 -20.54 22.40 -15.50
C LEU A 20 -19.79 23.74 -15.39
N TRP A 21 -20.46 24.90 -15.47
CA TRP A 21 -19.79 26.19 -15.68
C TRP A 21 -19.47 27.02 -14.42
N ASP A 22 -19.76 26.53 -13.22
CA ASP A 22 -19.31 27.17 -11.98
C ASP A 22 -18.43 26.29 -11.07
N ALA A 23 -18.18 25.02 -11.45
CA ALA A 23 -17.40 24.08 -10.64
C ALA A 23 -15.90 24.40 -10.59
N ASP A 24 -15.36 25.09 -11.60
CA ASP A 24 -13.93 25.44 -11.67
C ASP A 24 -13.50 26.40 -10.56
N SER A 25 -14.40 27.27 -10.08
CA SER A 25 -14.10 28.19 -8.98
C SER A 25 -14.14 27.49 -7.61
N PHE A 26 -15.10 26.58 -7.40
CA PHE A 26 -15.34 25.91 -6.11
C PHE A 26 -14.33 24.80 -5.79
N VAL A 27 -13.71 24.19 -6.80
CA VAL A 27 -12.80 23.04 -6.63
C VAL A 27 -11.32 23.46 -6.60
N SER A 28 -10.99 24.69 -7.01
CA SER A 28 -9.61 25.22 -7.08
C SER A 28 -8.79 25.16 -5.78
N CYS A 29 -9.46 24.98 -4.63
CA CYS A 29 -8.84 24.87 -3.30
C CYS A 29 -8.95 23.46 -2.69
N LEU A 30 -9.36 22.45 -3.46
CA LEU A 30 -9.52 21.09 -2.95
C LEU A 30 -8.15 20.49 -2.61
N SER A 31 -7.90 20.26 -1.32
CA SER A 31 -6.65 19.66 -0.84
C SER A 31 -6.72 18.14 -0.69
N GLU A 32 -7.91 17.58 -0.50
CA GLU A 32 -8.14 16.16 -0.29
C GLU A 32 -9.33 15.69 -1.13
N LEU A 33 -9.15 14.56 -1.80
CA LEU A 33 -10.15 13.92 -2.65
C LEU A 33 -10.23 12.45 -2.24
N ASP A 34 -11.36 12.08 -1.66
CA ASP A 34 -11.64 10.71 -1.26
C ASP A 34 -12.66 10.09 -2.21
N LEU A 35 -12.16 9.14 -2.99
CA LEU A 35 -12.91 8.36 -3.97
C LEU A 35 -13.05 6.91 -3.52
N SER A 36 -12.69 6.57 -2.28
CA SER A 36 -12.71 5.20 -1.77
C SER A 36 -14.07 4.51 -1.97
N TRP A 37 -14.03 3.21 -2.22
CA TRP A 37 -15.17 2.32 -2.42
C TRP A 37 -16.08 2.71 -3.59
N ASN A 38 -15.52 3.41 -4.59
CA ASN A 38 -16.19 3.71 -5.85
C ASN A 38 -15.56 2.88 -6.98
N PRO A 39 -15.97 1.61 -7.16
CA PRO A 39 -15.34 0.74 -8.15
C PRO A 39 -15.60 1.15 -9.60
N GLN A 40 -16.62 1.98 -9.82
CA GLN A 40 -16.97 2.48 -11.15
C GLN A 40 -15.93 3.42 -11.77
N ILE A 41 -14.88 3.82 -11.03
CA ILE A 41 -13.87 4.75 -11.52
C ILE A 41 -12.94 4.05 -12.49
N SER A 42 -13.07 4.35 -13.79
CA SER A 42 -12.12 3.89 -14.80
C SER A 42 -10.79 4.67 -14.75
N PRO A 43 -9.66 4.06 -15.17
CA PRO A 43 -8.39 4.76 -15.33
C PRO A 43 -8.49 5.98 -16.25
N ASN A 44 -9.33 5.94 -17.28
CA ASN A 44 -9.56 7.05 -18.20
C ASN A 44 -10.26 8.22 -17.52
N GLN A 45 -11.30 7.95 -16.73
CA GLN A 45 -11.99 8.97 -15.93
C GLN A 45 -11.04 9.58 -14.89
N LEU A 46 -10.22 8.76 -14.24
CA LEU A 46 -9.22 9.25 -13.29
C LEU A 46 -8.17 10.13 -14.00
N ASN A 47 -7.65 9.74 -15.15
CA ASN A 47 -6.70 10.57 -15.91
C ASN A 47 -7.31 11.91 -16.32
N TYR A 48 -8.56 11.91 -16.79
CA TYR A 48 -9.28 13.14 -17.10
C TYR A 48 -9.40 14.04 -15.86
N LEU A 49 -9.85 13.47 -14.74
CA LEU A 49 -9.97 14.18 -13.46
C LEU A 49 -8.63 14.80 -13.03
N LEU A 50 -7.55 14.02 -13.03
CA LEU A 50 -6.21 14.48 -12.65
C LEU A 50 -5.59 15.50 -13.64
N SER A 51 -6.17 15.67 -14.83
CA SER A 51 -5.77 16.72 -15.77
C SER A 51 -6.48 18.07 -15.52
N MET A 52 -7.53 18.08 -14.69
CA MET A 52 -8.29 19.30 -14.41
C MET A 52 -7.46 20.30 -13.61
N ASN A 53 -7.44 21.56 -14.07
CA ASN A 53 -6.68 22.63 -13.43
C ASN A 53 -7.10 22.87 -11.98
N CYS A 54 -8.37 22.65 -11.65
CA CYS A 54 -8.90 22.83 -10.31
C CYS A 54 -8.31 21.85 -9.27
N LEU A 55 -7.74 20.72 -9.71
CA LEU A 55 -7.11 19.72 -8.82
C LEU A 55 -5.59 19.91 -8.67
N LYS A 56 -5.01 20.99 -9.20
CA LYS A 56 -3.57 21.26 -9.06
C LYS A 56 -3.14 21.47 -7.60
N ALA A 57 -4.06 21.91 -6.73
CA ALA A 57 -3.82 22.08 -5.29
C ALA A 57 -4.01 20.78 -4.48
N LEU A 58 -4.40 19.67 -5.12
CA LEU A 58 -4.70 18.41 -4.46
C LEU A 58 -3.44 17.81 -3.83
N LYS A 59 -3.51 17.52 -2.54
CA LYS A 59 -2.43 16.93 -1.73
C LYS A 59 -2.72 15.50 -1.32
N CYS A 60 -3.99 15.12 -1.17
CA CYS A 60 -4.37 13.79 -0.75
C CYS A 60 -5.36 13.18 -1.73
N LEU A 61 -5.05 11.98 -2.20
CA LEU A 61 -5.94 11.17 -3.03
C LEU A 61 -6.14 9.80 -2.37
N ARG A 62 -7.39 9.46 -2.08
CA ARG A 62 -7.77 8.15 -1.55
C ARG A 62 -8.62 7.42 -2.56
N LEU A 63 -8.20 6.21 -2.90
CA LEU A 63 -8.81 5.34 -3.90
C LEU A 63 -9.04 3.93 -3.34
N ARG A 64 -9.12 3.79 -2.01
CA ARG A 64 -9.25 2.48 -1.36
C ARG A 64 -10.42 1.71 -1.93
N GLY A 65 -10.25 0.45 -2.33
CA GLY A 65 -11.36 -0.37 -2.85
C GLY A 65 -11.92 0.07 -4.21
N CYS A 66 -11.24 0.95 -4.98
CA CYS A 66 -11.74 1.40 -6.29
C CYS A 66 -11.53 0.41 -7.43
N SER A 67 -10.96 -0.77 -7.17
CA SER A 67 -10.63 -1.74 -8.21
C SER A 67 -11.66 -2.86 -8.39
N THR A 68 -12.80 -2.83 -7.68
CA THR A 68 -13.73 -4.00 -7.65
C THR A 68 -14.65 -4.10 -8.88
N PHE A 69 -14.39 -3.36 -9.96
CA PHE A 69 -15.22 -3.40 -11.16
C PHE A 69 -14.67 -4.35 -12.22
N GLN A 70 -15.26 -5.53 -12.30
CA GLN A 70 -15.48 -6.24 -13.55
C GLN A 70 -16.75 -7.06 -13.44
N SER A 71 -17.66 -6.86 -14.40
CA SER A 71 -18.88 -7.64 -14.58
C SER A 71 -18.54 -9.11 -14.80
N ILE A 72 -18.69 -9.96 -13.78
CA ILE A 72 -19.15 -11.38 -13.80
C ILE A 72 -18.54 -12.39 -14.81
N SER A 73 -17.69 -12.05 -15.78
CA SER A 73 -17.39 -12.94 -16.91
C SER A 73 -15.95 -13.43 -17.03
N THR A 74 -15.05 -13.16 -16.08
CA THR A 74 -13.73 -13.81 -16.06
C THR A 74 -13.38 -14.29 -14.66
N ASN A 75 -13.18 -15.61 -14.52
CA ASN A 75 -12.80 -16.34 -13.31
C ASN A 75 -11.38 -15.99 -12.78
N LYS A 76 -10.97 -14.72 -12.85
CA LYS A 76 -9.59 -14.26 -12.62
C LYS A 76 -9.50 -13.02 -11.72
N GLN A 77 -10.47 -12.81 -10.82
CA GLN A 77 -10.36 -11.77 -9.77
C GLN A 77 -9.68 -12.33 -8.52
N CYS A 78 -8.80 -11.53 -7.92
CA CYS A 78 -8.45 -11.71 -6.51
C CYS A 78 -9.65 -11.25 -5.68
N PRO A 79 -10.26 -12.11 -4.84
CA PRO A 79 -11.49 -11.74 -4.15
C PRO A 79 -11.20 -10.67 -3.11
N ILE A 80 -11.81 -9.51 -3.31
CA ILE A 80 -11.84 -8.40 -2.37
C ILE A 80 -13.29 -7.97 -2.23
N ASN A 81 -14.02 -8.61 -1.31
CA ASN A 81 -15.32 -8.12 -0.85
C ASN A 81 -15.28 -8.02 0.69
N LEU A 82 -15.64 -6.85 1.21
CA LEU A 82 -15.96 -6.54 2.62
C LEU A 82 -17.42 -6.03 2.66
N PRO A 83 -18.22 -6.18 3.74
CA PRO A 83 -18.04 -7.00 4.94
C PRO A 83 -18.80 -8.33 4.78
N VAL A 84 -18.11 -9.45 4.99
CA VAL A 84 -18.70 -10.77 4.77
C VAL A 84 -19.68 -11.08 5.91
N SER A 85 -20.93 -11.44 5.57
CA SER A 85 -21.86 -12.00 6.55
C SER A 85 -21.27 -13.30 7.11
N THR A 86 -21.49 -13.61 8.39
CA THR A 86 -20.89 -14.78 9.07
C THR A 86 -21.16 -16.11 8.35
N LEU A 87 -22.24 -16.17 7.54
CA LEU A 87 -22.58 -17.32 6.71
C LEU A 87 -21.67 -17.46 5.48
N GLU A 88 -21.33 -16.38 4.78
CA GLU A 88 -20.48 -16.43 3.58
C GLU A 88 -19.00 -16.71 3.92
N VAL A 89 -18.57 -16.39 5.14
CA VAL A 89 -17.25 -16.79 5.69
C VAL A 89 -17.11 -18.32 5.74
N SER A 90 -18.20 -19.04 5.99
CA SER A 90 -18.16 -20.51 6.04
C SER A 90 -18.05 -21.16 4.64
N SER A 91 -18.48 -20.47 3.58
CA SER A 91 -18.31 -20.92 2.19
C SER A 91 -16.97 -20.55 1.57
N LEU A 92 -16.27 -19.55 2.12
CA LEU A 92 -14.93 -19.14 1.71
C LEU A 92 -13.89 -19.77 2.63
N SER A 93 -13.53 -21.02 2.33
CA SER A 93 -12.54 -21.84 3.05
C SER A 93 -11.12 -21.23 3.17
N TRP A 94 -10.90 -20.00 2.72
CA TRP A 94 -9.61 -19.28 2.68
C TRP A 94 -9.36 -18.43 3.92
N LEU A 95 -10.40 -18.16 4.73
CA LEU A 95 -10.28 -17.57 6.06
C LEU A 95 -10.11 -18.65 7.15
N ASN A 96 -10.26 -19.94 6.81
CA ASN A 96 -10.15 -21.03 7.76
C ASN A 96 -8.69 -21.49 7.87
N ASN A 97 -8.23 -21.60 9.12
CA ASN A 97 -6.83 -21.62 9.58
C ASN A 97 -5.96 -22.81 9.14
N ASN A 98 -6.36 -23.57 8.11
CA ASN A 98 -5.65 -24.77 7.64
C ASN A 98 -5.08 -24.62 6.22
N SER A 99 -5.12 -23.43 5.61
CA SER A 99 -4.87 -23.25 4.17
C SER A 99 -3.56 -22.53 3.80
N SER A 100 -2.54 -22.49 4.66
CA SER A 100 -1.23 -21.93 4.28
C SER A 100 -0.67 -22.58 3.00
N GLU A 101 -0.75 -23.91 2.89
CA GLU A 101 -0.33 -24.64 1.69
C GLU A 101 -1.27 -24.45 0.50
N VAL A 102 -2.58 -24.32 0.73
CA VAL A 102 -3.58 -24.12 -0.34
C VAL A 102 -3.50 -22.69 -0.89
N PHE A 103 -3.20 -21.70 -0.04
CA PHE A 103 -2.95 -20.33 -0.42
C PHE A 103 -1.66 -20.23 -1.26
N MET A 104 -0.58 -20.90 -0.86
CA MET A 104 0.67 -20.96 -1.64
C MET A 104 0.47 -21.65 -3.00
N LYS A 105 -0.23 -22.79 -3.05
CA LYS A 105 -0.60 -23.46 -4.31
C LYS A 105 -1.46 -22.60 -5.25
N ASN A 106 -2.17 -21.61 -4.72
CA ASN A 106 -2.95 -20.67 -5.51
C ASN A 106 -2.16 -19.40 -5.86
N LEU A 107 -1.29 -18.89 -4.97
CA LEU A 107 -0.34 -17.80 -5.26
C LEU A 107 0.62 -18.14 -6.40
N GLU A 108 1.11 -19.37 -6.48
CA GLU A 108 1.89 -19.84 -7.63
C GLU A 108 1.10 -19.76 -8.95
N LYS A 109 -0.22 -19.99 -8.93
CA LYS A 109 -1.08 -19.77 -10.11
C LYS A 109 -1.22 -18.29 -10.42
N PHE A 110 -1.21 -17.42 -9.41
CA PHE A 110 -1.31 -15.98 -9.57
C PHE A 110 0.00 -15.31 -10.03
N ASN A 111 1.15 -15.98 -9.87
CA ASN A 111 2.42 -15.59 -10.52
C ASN A 111 2.36 -15.63 -12.06
N THR A 112 1.27 -16.15 -12.65
CA THR A 112 1.07 -16.28 -14.10
C THR A 112 0.13 -15.23 -14.70
N PHE A 113 -0.30 -14.22 -13.92
CA PHE A 113 -1.11 -13.14 -14.48
C PHE A 113 -0.31 -12.38 -15.53
N LYS A 114 -0.59 -12.65 -16.81
CA LYS A 114 0.00 -11.91 -17.94
C LYS A 114 -0.44 -10.45 -17.99
N GLU A 115 -1.58 -10.13 -17.38
CA GLU A 115 -2.23 -8.84 -17.47
C GLU A 115 -2.20 -8.12 -16.12
N SER A 116 -2.02 -6.80 -16.18
CA SER A 116 -2.12 -5.91 -15.04
C SER A 116 -3.56 -5.85 -14.52
N SER A 117 -3.74 -5.88 -13.20
CA SER A 117 -5.06 -5.67 -12.58
C SER A 117 -5.58 -4.27 -12.88
N PHE A 118 -6.88 -4.06 -12.61
CA PHE A 118 -7.45 -2.72 -12.71
C PHE A 118 -6.79 -1.74 -11.72
N GLY A 119 -6.43 -2.20 -10.52
CA GLY A 119 -5.68 -1.38 -9.57
C GLY A 119 -4.31 -0.96 -10.08
N ASP A 120 -3.60 -1.87 -10.77
CA ASP A 120 -2.32 -1.55 -11.38
C ASP A 120 -2.47 -0.47 -12.47
N GLN A 121 -3.56 -0.52 -13.24
CA GLN A 121 -3.88 0.48 -14.26
C GLN A 121 -4.24 1.84 -13.64
N LEU A 122 -4.98 1.86 -12.53
CA LEU A 122 -5.25 3.08 -11.75
C LEU A 122 -3.95 3.67 -11.23
N LEU A 123 -3.10 2.86 -10.59
CA LEU A 123 -1.82 3.32 -10.06
C LEU A 123 -0.92 3.87 -11.18
N ASN A 124 -0.83 3.17 -12.32
CA ASN A 124 -0.03 3.62 -13.46
C ASN A 124 -0.53 4.98 -14.01
N SER A 125 -1.84 5.20 -14.03
CA SER A 125 -2.45 6.47 -14.41
C SER A 125 -2.04 7.61 -13.47
N ILE A 126 -2.08 7.35 -12.16
CA ILE A 126 -1.64 8.31 -11.13
C ILE A 126 -0.14 8.59 -11.24
N CYS A 127 0.69 7.54 -11.38
CA CYS A 127 2.14 7.69 -11.57
C CYS A 127 2.44 8.53 -12.81
N SER A 128 1.75 8.28 -13.92
CA SER A 128 1.91 9.05 -15.15
C SER A 128 1.54 10.52 -14.97
N ALA A 129 0.45 10.83 -14.26
CA ALA A 129 0.04 12.20 -13.98
C ALA A 129 1.03 12.94 -13.06
N LEU A 130 1.58 12.25 -12.05
CA LEU A 130 2.58 12.79 -11.14
C LEU A 130 3.92 13.06 -11.84
N ILE A 131 4.42 12.10 -12.62
CA ILE A 131 5.68 12.23 -13.36
C ILE A 131 5.59 13.34 -14.41
N LYS A 132 4.43 13.49 -15.07
CA LYS A 132 4.18 14.60 -16.01
C LYS A 132 3.99 15.96 -15.31
N GLY A 133 3.89 15.99 -13.99
CA GLY A 133 3.69 17.21 -13.22
C GLY A 133 2.27 17.80 -13.30
N ASN A 134 1.28 17.00 -13.70
CA ASN A 134 -0.12 17.44 -13.77
C ASN A 134 -0.71 17.68 -12.37
N ILE A 135 -0.27 16.88 -11.39
CA ILE A 135 -0.71 16.92 -9.99
C ILE A 135 0.49 16.81 -9.06
N ARG A 136 0.35 17.26 -7.80
CA ARG A 136 1.39 17.19 -6.77
C ARG A 136 0.83 16.61 -5.47
N LEU A 137 0.70 15.29 -5.44
CA LEU A 137 0.18 14.57 -4.28
C LEU A 137 1.25 14.40 -3.19
N GLN A 138 0.82 14.49 -1.94
CA GLN A 138 1.56 14.14 -0.73
C GLN A 138 1.11 12.80 -0.16
N ILE A 139 -0.18 12.50 -0.21
CA ILE A 139 -0.78 11.28 0.34
C ILE A 139 -1.48 10.52 -0.78
N LEU A 140 -1.13 9.24 -0.92
CA LEU A 140 -1.78 8.30 -1.83
C LEU A 140 -2.23 7.05 -1.05
N ASP A 141 -3.55 6.82 -1.02
CA ASP A 141 -4.15 5.60 -0.44
C ASP A 141 -4.76 4.74 -1.55
N MET A 142 -4.17 3.55 -1.74
CA MET A 142 -4.56 2.54 -2.72
C MET A 142 -4.75 1.18 -2.03
N GLY A 143 -5.21 1.19 -0.77
CA GLY A 143 -5.55 -0.04 -0.05
C GLY A 143 -6.71 -0.80 -0.71
N HIS A 144 -6.77 -2.13 -0.58
CA HIS A 144 -7.84 -2.95 -1.19
C HIS A 144 -8.03 -2.76 -2.71
N CYS A 145 -6.98 -2.41 -3.45
CA CYS A 145 -7.08 -2.10 -4.88
C CYS A 145 -6.65 -3.25 -5.80
N GLN A 146 -6.55 -4.48 -5.28
CA GLN A 146 -6.10 -5.64 -6.07
C GLN A 146 -4.73 -5.42 -6.73
N LEU A 147 -3.86 -4.59 -6.13
CA LEU A 147 -2.53 -4.32 -6.67
C LEU A 147 -1.74 -5.63 -6.78
N THR A 148 -1.05 -5.79 -7.90
CA THR A 148 -0.22 -6.96 -8.20
C THR A 148 1.23 -6.56 -8.44
N TYR A 149 2.11 -7.52 -8.72
CA TYR A 149 3.51 -7.25 -9.02
C TYR A 149 3.71 -6.33 -10.24
N HIS A 150 2.72 -6.23 -11.15
CA HIS A 150 2.76 -5.31 -12.29
C HIS A 150 2.84 -3.83 -11.86
N CYS A 151 2.42 -3.52 -10.63
CA CYS A 151 2.49 -2.18 -10.07
C CYS A 151 3.93 -1.74 -9.72
N LEU A 152 4.86 -2.68 -9.55
CA LEU A 152 6.20 -2.43 -8.99
C LEU A 152 7.07 -1.57 -9.91
N THR A 153 6.96 -1.73 -11.23
CA THR A 153 7.65 -0.88 -12.20
C THR A 153 7.20 0.56 -12.10
N SER A 154 5.89 0.78 -11.93
CA SER A 154 5.30 2.10 -11.74
C SER A 154 5.75 2.74 -10.43
N LEU A 155 5.75 1.99 -9.32
CA LEU A 155 6.24 2.48 -8.01
C LEU A 155 7.73 2.80 -8.05
N LYS A 156 8.55 1.92 -8.65
CA LYS A 156 9.98 2.13 -8.81
C LYS A 156 10.29 3.38 -9.64
N SER A 157 9.56 3.58 -10.73
CA SER A 157 9.71 4.78 -11.57
C SER A 157 9.26 6.03 -10.83
N LEU A 158 8.15 5.95 -10.08
CA LEU A 158 7.61 7.07 -9.33
C LEU A 158 8.61 7.57 -8.28
N PHE A 159 9.10 6.69 -7.42
CA PHE A 159 10.02 7.07 -6.34
C PHE A 159 11.46 7.33 -6.80
N GLY A 160 11.79 6.94 -8.03
CA GLY A 160 13.06 7.27 -8.68
C GLY A 160 13.05 8.61 -9.41
N THR A 161 11.89 9.22 -9.57
CA THR A 161 11.75 10.51 -10.25
C THR A 161 11.96 11.65 -9.24
N PRO A 162 12.97 12.51 -9.42
CA PRO A 162 13.18 13.67 -8.54
C PRO A 162 12.00 14.63 -8.58
N GLY A 163 11.68 15.24 -7.44
CA GLY A 163 10.61 16.25 -7.34
C GLY A 163 9.21 15.68 -7.11
N ILE A 164 9.05 14.36 -7.04
CA ILE A 164 7.80 13.73 -6.59
C ILE A 164 7.58 14.02 -5.11
N SER A 165 6.39 14.52 -4.78
CA SER A 165 6.04 15.03 -3.44
C SER A 165 5.35 14.03 -2.52
N ILE A 166 5.22 12.76 -2.93
CA ILE A 166 4.54 11.74 -2.11
C ILE A 166 5.34 11.46 -0.85
N THR A 167 4.76 11.82 0.30
CA THR A 167 5.28 11.59 1.63
C THR A 167 4.63 10.39 2.30
N THR A 168 3.41 10.04 1.93
CA THR A 168 2.62 8.97 2.55
C THR A 168 2.07 8.02 1.50
N LEU A 169 2.42 6.74 1.61
CA LEU A 169 1.92 5.66 0.75
C LEU A 169 1.18 4.63 1.61
N ILE A 170 -0.08 4.35 1.24
CA ILE A 170 -0.90 3.31 1.87
C ILE A 170 -1.33 2.31 0.80
N ILE A 171 -0.90 1.06 0.93
CA ILE A 171 -1.15 -0.02 -0.04
C ILE A 171 -1.47 -1.36 0.66
N ASP A 172 -2.05 -1.29 1.85
CA ASP A 172 -2.51 -2.45 2.62
C ASP A 172 -3.67 -3.20 1.96
N HIS A 173 -3.94 -4.41 2.44
CA HIS A 173 -4.93 -5.33 1.91
C HIS A 173 -4.82 -5.58 0.40
N ASN A 174 -3.59 -5.71 -0.09
CA ASN A 174 -3.27 -6.11 -1.45
C ASN A 174 -2.50 -7.44 -1.41
N PRO A 175 -3.20 -8.59 -1.40
CA PRO A 175 -2.61 -9.89 -1.04
C PRO A 175 -1.45 -10.33 -1.95
N MET A 176 -1.49 -9.94 -3.23
CA MET A 176 -0.42 -10.25 -4.19
C MET A 176 0.91 -9.56 -3.87
N LEU A 177 0.89 -8.47 -3.10
CA LEU A 177 2.12 -7.79 -2.71
C LEU A 177 2.85 -8.51 -1.57
N ARG A 178 2.17 -9.41 -0.84
CA ARG A 178 2.72 -10.08 0.35
C ARG A 178 3.76 -11.16 0.04
N ASN A 179 3.66 -11.85 -1.11
CA ASN A 179 4.47 -13.06 -1.34
C ASN A 179 4.63 -13.48 -2.81
N VAL A 180 4.86 -12.53 -3.71
CA VAL A 180 5.05 -12.86 -5.13
C VAL A 180 6.55 -12.79 -5.48
N VAL A 181 7.14 -13.98 -5.67
CA VAL A 181 8.47 -14.20 -6.28
C VAL A 181 8.25 -14.40 -7.78
N VAL A 182 8.56 -13.38 -8.59
CA VAL A 182 8.36 -13.46 -10.05
C VAL A 182 9.64 -13.91 -10.72
N SER A 183 9.80 -15.22 -10.92
CA SER A 183 10.75 -15.82 -11.88
C SER A 183 12.24 -15.46 -11.66
N ASN A 184 13.11 -16.01 -12.49
CA ASN A 184 14.55 -15.70 -12.50
C ASN A 184 14.88 -14.21 -12.75
N ASN A 185 13.88 -13.39 -13.13
CA ASN A 185 14.06 -11.98 -13.47
C ASN A 185 13.71 -11.00 -12.34
N CYS A 186 13.05 -11.44 -11.25
CA CYS A 186 12.83 -10.62 -10.05
C CYS A 186 13.42 -11.32 -8.83
N PRO A 187 14.61 -10.93 -8.38
CA PRO A 187 15.33 -11.66 -7.32
C PRO A 187 14.68 -11.55 -5.93
N PHE A 188 13.71 -10.63 -5.75
CA PHE A 188 13.08 -10.38 -4.45
C PHE A 188 11.55 -10.38 -4.52
N PRO A 189 10.86 -10.84 -3.47
CA PRO A 189 9.42 -10.67 -3.28
C PRO A 189 8.93 -9.23 -3.46
N SER A 190 7.68 -9.07 -3.91
CA SER A 190 7.04 -7.77 -4.18
C SER A 190 7.13 -6.77 -3.01
N TRP A 191 6.91 -7.22 -1.77
CA TRP A 191 7.00 -6.35 -0.59
C TRP A 191 8.42 -5.81 -0.35
N ILE A 192 9.47 -6.58 -0.66
CA ILE A 192 10.86 -6.10 -0.57
C ILE A 192 11.11 -5.05 -1.65
N GLN A 193 10.61 -5.27 -2.86
CA GLN A 193 10.74 -4.29 -3.94
C GLN A 193 10.04 -2.98 -3.62
N ILE A 194 8.93 -3.00 -2.89
CA ILE A 194 8.28 -1.79 -2.36
C ILE A 194 9.21 -1.05 -1.39
N LEU A 195 9.81 -1.78 -0.42
CA LEU A 195 10.77 -1.19 0.52
C LEU A 195 11.99 -0.61 -0.21
N GLN A 196 12.51 -1.32 -1.22
CA GLN A 196 13.62 -0.85 -2.06
C GLN A 196 13.23 0.39 -2.88
N ALA A 197 12.00 0.44 -3.42
CA ALA A 197 11.52 1.57 -4.20
C ALA A 197 11.42 2.83 -3.34
N ILE A 198 10.86 2.73 -2.13
CA ILE A 198 10.79 3.89 -1.24
C ILE A 198 12.15 4.28 -0.65
N ALA A 199 13.12 3.36 -0.61
CA ALA A 199 14.49 3.58 -0.14
C ALA A 199 15.36 4.36 -1.14
N GLN A 200 14.87 4.62 -2.35
CA GLN A 200 15.63 5.37 -3.35
C GLN A 200 15.92 6.81 -2.87
N PRO A 201 17.08 7.39 -3.20
CA PRO A 201 17.46 8.73 -2.73
C PRO A 201 16.49 9.85 -3.14
N ALA A 202 15.80 9.69 -4.27
CA ALA A 202 14.81 10.64 -4.78
C ALA A 202 13.45 10.54 -4.09
N SER A 203 13.17 9.44 -3.38
CA SER A 203 11.89 9.19 -2.72
C SER A 203 11.68 10.15 -1.56
N ALA A 204 10.54 10.85 -1.53
CA ALA A 204 10.11 11.70 -0.43
C ALA A 204 9.28 10.97 0.65
N VAL A 205 9.08 9.65 0.50
CA VAL A 205 8.19 8.87 1.37
C VAL A 205 8.74 8.82 2.80
N VAL A 206 7.96 9.29 3.76
CA VAL A 206 8.27 9.24 5.19
C VAL A 206 7.27 8.40 5.98
N SER A 207 6.09 8.09 5.42
CA SER A 207 5.11 7.17 6.03
C SER A 207 4.71 6.09 5.03
N LEU A 208 4.87 4.82 5.42
CA LEU A 208 4.49 3.65 4.62
C LEU A 208 3.54 2.75 5.42
N THR A 209 2.42 2.37 4.79
CA THR A 209 1.49 1.35 5.32
C THR A 209 1.39 0.17 4.36
N ILE A 210 1.76 -1.02 4.84
CA ILE A 210 1.74 -2.29 4.08
C ILE A 210 1.18 -3.43 4.92
N ASP A 211 0.78 -4.51 4.27
CA ASP A 211 0.45 -5.78 4.94
C ASP A 211 1.73 -6.46 5.47
N LEU A 212 1.58 -7.21 6.56
CA LEU A 212 2.61 -8.10 7.11
C LEU A 212 3.04 -9.08 6.02
N PRO A 213 4.30 -9.01 5.57
CA PRO A 213 4.80 -9.89 4.53
C PRO A 213 4.64 -11.36 4.91
N GLU A 214 4.48 -12.20 3.91
CA GLU A 214 4.68 -13.62 4.09
C GLU A 214 6.16 -13.90 3.83
N ILE A 215 6.83 -14.49 4.81
CA ILE A 215 8.26 -14.75 4.78
C ILE A 215 8.42 -16.26 4.90
N PRO A 216 8.86 -16.96 3.85
CA PRO A 216 9.14 -18.39 3.92
C PRO A 216 10.16 -18.66 5.04
N ASP A 217 9.98 -19.74 5.80
CA ASP A 217 10.80 -20.02 6.99
C ASP A 217 12.29 -20.26 6.68
N ASN A 218 12.65 -20.45 5.40
CA ASN A 218 14.00 -20.71 4.93
C ASN A 218 14.65 -19.55 4.12
N ASP A 219 14.01 -18.38 4.03
CA ASP A 219 14.51 -17.27 3.20
C ASP A 219 15.14 -16.14 4.03
N SER A 220 16.36 -16.40 4.53
CA SER A 220 17.13 -15.43 5.32
C SER A 220 17.63 -14.24 4.49
N ASP A 221 17.81 -14.43 3.19
CA ASP A 221 18.30 -13.40 2.27
C ASP A 221 17.23 -12.35 2.00
N ALA A 222 15.97 -12.77 1.81
CA ALA A 222 14.82 -11.88 1.74
C ALA A 222 14.68 -11.03 3.00
N LEU A 223 14.79 -11.65 4.18
CA LEU A 223 14.71 -10.93 5.46
C LEU A 223 15.80 -9.86 5.58
N THR A 224 17.03 -10.20 5.19
CA THR A 224 18.19 -9.30 5.20
C THR A 224 18.03 -8.16 4.20
N ALA A 225 17.60 -8.45 2.97
CA ALA A 225 17.37 -7.44 1.93
C ALA A 225 16.30 -6.43 2.34
N ALA A 226 15.21 -6.90 2.96
CA ALA A 226 14.18 -6.04 3.49
C ALA A 226 14.68 -5.14 4.62
N PHE A 227 15.42 -5.71 5.56
CA PHE A 227 16.02 -4.98 6.67
C PHE A 227 16.94 -3.86 6.16
N ASN A 228 17.85 -4.20 5.24
CA ASN A 228 18.79 -3.25 4.65
C ASN A 228 18.05 -2.11 3.92
N SER A 229 16.91 -2.40 3.28
CA SER A 229 16.11 -1.38 2.59
C SER A 229 15.47 -0.39 3.58
N VAL A 230 14.93 -0.88 4.69
CA VAL A 230 14.39 -0.01 5.75
C VAL A 230 15.50 0.79 6.42
N GLU A 231 16.63 0.16 6.73
CA GLU A 231 17.79 0.82 7.32
C GLU A 231 18.34 1.93 6.41
N ALA A 232 18.45 1.66 5.10
CA ALA A 232 18.85 2.64 4.10
C ALA A 232 17.88 3.84 4.06
N LYS A 233 16.56 3.58 4.09
CA LYS A 233 15.56 4.66 4.11
C LYS A 233 15.58 5.47 5.41
N LEU A 234 16.04 4.90 6.52
CA LEU A 234 16.21 5.61 7.78
C LEU A 234 17.52 6.42 7.85
N LEU A 235 18.52 6.13 7.01
CA LEU A 235 19.83 6.77 7.00
C LEU A 235 19.80 8.16 6.36
N PRO A 236 20.06 9.27 7.09
CA PRO A 236 20.11 10.60 6.50
C PRO A 236 21.20 10.76 5.43
N THR A 237 22.27 9.93 5.52
CA THR A 237 23.35 9.89 4.54
C THR A 237 22.95 9.25 3.21
N ILE A 238 21.86 8.47 3.19
CA ILE A 238 21.37 7.75 2.01
C ILE A 238 20.03 8.33 1.54
N SER A 239 19.16 8.74 2.47
CA SER A 239 17.86 9.32 2.22
C SER A 239 17.75 10.71 2.86
N SER A 240 17.48 11.72 2.04
CA SER A 240 17.21 13.09 2.50
C SER A 240 15.88 13.22 3.27
N THR A 241 15.01 12.21 3.16
CA THR A 241 13.73 12.11 3.87
C THR A 241 13.69 10.78 4.64
N PRO A 242 14.22 10.75 5.87
CA PRO A 242 14.20 9.53 6.67
C PRO A 242 12.77 9.03 6.91
N LEU A 243 12.56 7.71 6.89
CA LEU A 243 11.25 7.12 7.24
C LEU A 243 10.87 7.54 8.67
N GLN A 244 9.74 8.21 8.82
CA GLN A 244 9.19 8.65 10.10
C GLN A 244 8.19 7.66 10.66
N GLU A 245 7.45 6.96 9.79
CA GLU A 245 6.41 6.03 10.18
C GLU A 245 6.38 4.79 9.28
N LEU A 246 6.33 3.62 9.91
CA LEU A 246 6.09 2.34 9.25
C LEU A 246 4.92 1.65 9.95
N VAL A 247 3.84 1.43 9.20
CA VAL A 247 2.65 0.72 9.67
C VAL A 247 2.57 -0.64 8.99
N ILE A 248 2.52 -1.70 9.79
CA ILE A 248 2.39 -3.08 9.35
C ILE A 248 1.03 -3.60 9.78
N ILE A 249 0.18 -3.90 8.80
CA ILE A 249 -1.16 -4.46 9.01
C ILE A 249 -1.08 -5.99 9.02
N TYR A 250 -1.61 -6.66 10.03
CA TYR A 250 -1.64 -8.12 10.09
C TYR A 250 -3.06 -8.61 10.35
N ASN A 251 -3.54 -9.54 9.52
CA ASN A 251 -4.90 -10.10 9.62
C ASN A 251 -4.98 -11.32 10.56
N GLU A 252 -3.85 -11.73 11.15
CA GLU A 252 -3.76 -12.94 11.96
C GLU A 252 -4.27 -12.70 13.38
N VAL A 253 -5.26 -13.51 13.78
CA VAL A 253 -5.69 -13.72 15.18
C VAL A 253 -4.58 -14.37 16.02
N ARG A 254 -3.45 -14.79 15.42
CA ARG A 254 -2.39 -15.60 16.03
C ARG A 254 -0.97 -15.07 15.88
N ILE A 255 -0.75 -13.76 15.77
CA ILE A 255 0.48 -13.27 16.43
C ILE A 255 0.17 -13.46 17.90
N ASN A 256 0.68 -14.54 18.51
CA ASN A 256 0.49 -14.84 19.94
C ASN A 256 0.36 -13.53 20.70
N ASP A 257 -0.72 -13.38 21.47
CA ASP A 257 -1.04 -12.16 22.19
C ASP A 257 0.14 -11.61 23.00
N ASP A 258 1.13 -12.45 23.28
CA ASP A 258 2.43 -12.18 23.90
C ASP A 258 3.44 -11.34 23.09
N TRP A 259 3.19 -10.95 21.83
CA TRP A 259 4.09 -10.00 21.14
C TRP A 259 4.03 -8.64 21.85
N THR A 260 5.06 -8.38 22.66
CA THR A 260 5.38 -7.11 23.33
C THR A 260 6.84 -6.77 23.01
N VAL A 261 7.17 -5.48 23.00
CA VAL A 261 8.56 -5.01 22.78
C VAL A 261 9.52 -5.57 23.85
N GLU A 262 9.00 -6.02 25.00
CA GLU A 262 9.76 -6.37 26.21
C GLU A 262 10.04 -7.89 26.39
N ASN A 263 9.27 -8.81 25.78
CA ASN A 263 9.39 -10.27 26.04
C ASN A 263 10.17 -11.06 24.96
N PHE A 264 11.49 -10.88 24.88
CA PHE A 264 12.30 -11.53 23.83
C PHE A 264 13.62 -12.20 24.29
N SER A 265 13.73 -12.68 25.53
CA SER A 265 14.95 -13.36 26.00
C SER A 265 15.19 -14.80 25.52
N ASN A 266 14.26 -15.46 24.80
CA ASN A 266 14.42 -16.85 24.36
C ASN A 266 14.13 -17.03 22.85
N HIS A 267 15.18 -17.29 22.05
CA HIS A 267 15.11 -17.29 20.59
C HIS A 267 15.76 -18.55 19.97
N ASN A 268 14.92 -19.50 19.57
CA ASN A 268 15.20 -20.47 18.50
C ASN A 268 13.93 -21.03 17.82
N ASN A 269 12.72 -20.73 18.32
CA ASN A 269 11.46 -21.36 17.87
C ASN A 269 10.37 -20.35 17.41
N LYS A 270 10.73 -19.16 16.93
CA LYS A 270 9.74 -18.13 16.50
C LYS A 270 9.70 -18.02 14.97
N SER A 271 8.48 -17.91 14.40
CA SER A 271 8.22 -17.74 12.95
C SER A 271 9.02 -16.59 12.32
N MET A 272 9.35 -16.66 11.02
CA MET A 272 10.07 -15.57 10.34
C MET A 272 9.35 -14.20 10.40
N LYS A 273 8.01 -14.18 10.41
CA LYS A 273 7.20 -12.96 10.58
C LYS A 273 7.51 -12.22 11.89
N SER A 274 7.59 -12.95 13.00
CA SER A 274 7.92 -12.35 14.30
C SER A 274 9.39 -11.96 14.40
N ARG A 275 10.30 -12.67 13.73
CA ARG A 275 11.70 -12.26 13.58
C ARG A 275 11.83 -10.95 12.82
N PHE A 276 11.06 -10.75 11.75
CA PHE A 276 11.03 -9.50 10.99
C PHE A 276 10.56 -8.32 11.84
N LEU A 277 9.42 -8.44 12.52
CA LEU A 277 8.91 -7.39 13.42
C LEU A 277 9.91 -7.07 14.54
N PHE A 278 10.62 -8.08 15.07
CA PHE A 278 11.67 -7.88 16.06
C PHE A 278 12.88 -7.13 15.49
N MET A 279 13.36 -7.51 14.31
CA MET A 279 14.46 -6.81 13.65
C MET A 279 14.11 -5.33 13.40
N LEU A 280 12.89 -5.05 12.93
CA LEU A 280 12.40 -3.69 12.80
C LEU A 280 12.38 -2.96 14.14
N SER A 281 11.78 -3.55 15.18
CA SER A 281 11.75 -2.96 16.53
C SER A 281 13.15 -2.59 17.03
N ASN A 282 14.12 -3.48 16.86
CA ASN A 282 15.50 -3.24 17.28
C ASN A 282 16.18 -2.14 16.45
N LEU A 283 16.00 -2.13 15.13
CA LEU A 283 16.55 -1.10 14.25
C LEU A 283 16.10 0.28 14.69
N PHE A 284 14.80 0.42 14.85
CA PHE A 284 14.11 1.64 15.23
C PHE A 284 14.48 2.08 16.66
N THR A 285 14.51 1.16 17.63
CA THR A 285 14.92 1.44 19.02
C THR A 285 16.39 1.81 19.12
N LYS A 286 17.29 1.06 18.47
CA LYS A 286 18.74 1.33 18.47
C LYS A 286 19.05 2.70 17.89
N ARG A 287 18.25 3.14 16.90
CA ARG A 287 18.49 4.37 16.17
C ARG A 287 17.91 5.61 16.83
N PHE A 288 16.67 5.53 17.33
CA PHE A 288 15.94 6.69 17.84
C PHE A 288 15.79 6.69 19.37
N GLY A 289 16.10 5.57 20.04
CA GLY A 289 16.07 5.46 21.49
C GLY A 289 14.69 5.82 22.05
N LYS A 290 14.63 6.90 22.85
CA LYS A 290 13.38 7.39 23.46
C LYS A 290 12.48 8.16 22.48
N MET A 291 12.98 8.53 21.31
CA MET A 291 12.21 9.25 20.28
C MET A 291 11.40 8.30 19.40
N ILE A 292 11.09 7.10 19.88
CA ILE A 292 10.26 6.18 19.13
C ILE A 292 9.03 5.75 19.92
N LYS A 293 7.93 5.68 19.20
CA LYS A 293 6.67 5.11 19.65
C LYS A 293 6.37 3.86 18.82
N ILE A 294 6.42 2.70 19.46
CA ILE A 294 5.95 1.45 18.89
C ILE A 294 4.59 1.14 19.51
N THR A 295 3.53 1.08 18.69
CA THR A 295 2.19 0.73 19.16
C THR A 295 1.69 -0.54 18.50
N LYS A 296 1.18 -1.45 19.32
CA LYS A 296 0.37 -2.58 18.90
C LYS A 296 -1.09 -2.21 19.11
N LYS A 297 -1.88 -2.18 18.05
CA LYS A 297 -3.35 -2.18 18.13
C LYS A 297 -3.86 -3.43 17.44
N LYS A 298 -5.14 -3.75 17.64
CA LYS A 298 -5.75 -4.91 17.00
C LYS A 298 -5.45 -4.87 15.49
N PHE A 299 -4.76 -5.88 14.99
CA PHE A 299 -4.37 -6.04 13.59
C PHE A 299 -3.33 -5.05 13.01
N CYS A 300 -2.66 -4.24 13.83
CA CYS A 300 -1.58 -3.39 13.31
C CYS A 300 -0.43 -3.15 14.30
N VAL A 301 0.77 -3.05 13.75
CA VAL A 301 1.97 -2.58 14.44
C VAL A 301 2.43 -1.29 13.77
N THR A 302 2.62 -0.25 14.56
CA THR A 302 3.11 1.05 14.08
C THR A 302 4.45 1.36 14.73
N PHE A 303 5.45 1.68 13.93
CA PHE A 303 6.75 2.23 14.34
C PHE A 303 6.78 3.71 13.92
N SER A 304 6.79 4.63 14.87
CA SER A 304 6.79 6.08 14.59
C SER A 304 7.90 6.80 15.36
N ILE A 305 8.60 7.71 14.69
CA ILE A 305 9.52 8.66 15.33
C ILE A 305 8.68 9.79 15.96
N LEU A 306 8.97 10.12 17.22
CA LEU A 306 8.33 11.18 18.02
C LEU A 306 8.88 12.58 17.71
#